data_AF-A0A932YSK5-F1
#
_entry.id   AF-A0A932YSK5-F1
#
_cell.length_a   1.000
_cell.length_b   1.000
_cell.length_c   1.000
_cell.angle_alpha   90.00
_cell.angle_beta   90.00
_cell.angle_gamma   90.00
#
_symmetry.space_group_name_H-M   'P 1'
#
loop_
_entity.id
_entity.type
_entity.pdbx_description
1 polymer ?
#
loop_
_entity_poly.entity_id
_entity_poly.type
_entity_poly.pdbx_seq_one_letter_code
_entity_poly.pdbx_strand_id
1 'polypeptide(L)'
;MEYRAVGNRCAVSLDSLHLPLSREETLAMLTDKGFTLVEVDIVALARQRIGTSCFRDYAKPRDAPWFVDCSGLVRWLYAQRGIWLPRLAIEQRRLGEVIALEEITAGDVVFVTGCVNLYDTDPNDGVGHVGIATGEGTIVNAANERVNVVETPLRKFVGGAEKSRLRGIRRYIPKSVEVLTFETPHGEEVEISADIRWIILQSLSKKQRKHA
;
A
#
# COMPACT_ATOMS: atom_id res chain seq x y z
N MET A 1 -1.25 -7.24 -11.90
CA MET A 1 -0.19 -6.55 -11.16
C MET A 1 0.39 -7.56 -10.18
N GLU A 2 1.70 -7.73 -10.16
CA GLU A 2 2.36 -8.60 -9.18
C GLU A 2 2.69 -7.79 -7.92
N TYR A 3 2.39 -8.35 -6.75
CA TYR A 3 2.68 -7.71 -5.47
C TYR A 3 3.76 -8.47 -4.73
N ARG A 4 4.70 -7.73 -4.14
CA ARG A 4 5.68 -8.28 -3.21
C ARG A 4 5.09 -8.31 -1.79
N ALA A 5 5.22 -9.45 -1.13
CA ALA A 5 4.75 -9.66 0.23
C ALA A 5 5.50 -8.80 1.26
N VAL A 6 4.86 -8.55 2.41
CA VAL A 6 5.43 -7.82 3.54
C VAL A 6 5.10 -8.54 4.83
N GLY A 7 6.13 -8.99 5.56
CA GLY A 7 5.93 -9.83 6.73
C GLY A 7 5.23 -11.12 6.33
N ASN A 8 4.17 -11.48 7.05
CA ASN A 8 3.31 -12.62 6.74
C ASN A 8 2.09 -12.22 5.88
N ARG A 9 2.12 -11.10 5.14
CA ARG A 9 0.98 -10.65 4.33
C ARG A 9 1.34 -10.48 2.87
N CYS A 10 0.44 -10.88 1.99
CA CYS A 10 0.57 -10.69 0.56
C CYS A 10 -0.75 -10.20 -0.05
N ALA A 11 -0.68 -9.10 -0.80
CA ALA A 11 -1.77 -8.68 -1.67
C ALA A 11 -1.81 -9.56 -2.93
N VAL A 12 -3.00 -9.90 -3.40
CA VAL A 12 -3.16 -10.70 -4.61
C VAL A 12 -4.45 -10.38 -5.33
N SER A 13 -4.38 -10.32 -6.65
CA SER A 13 -5.54 -10.42 -7.52
C SER A 13 -5.66 -11.86 -7.98
N LEU A 14 -6.78 -12.52 -7.69
CA LEU A 14 -6.96 -13.94 -8.06
C LEU A 14 -6.96 -14.12 -9.58
N ASP A 15 -7.53 -13.18 -10.32
CA ASP A 15 -7.52 -13.17 -11.79
C ASP A 15 -6.08 -13.15 -12.36
N SER A 16 -5.17 -12.46 -11.67
CA SER A 16 -3.75 -12.41 -12.08
C SER A 16 -2.99 -13.72 -11.88
N LEU A 17 -3.55 -14.68 -11.12
CA LEU A 17 -2.93 -15.99 -10.92
C LEU A 17 -3.16 -16.92 -12.12
N HIS A 18 -4.10 -16.59 -13.02
CA HIS A 18 -4.42 -17.39 -14.21
C HIS A 18 -4.60 -18.88 -13.88
N LEU A 19 -5.35 -19.16 -12.81
CA LEU A 19 -5.65 -20.51 -12.35
C LEU A 19 -6.86 -21.06 -13.13
N PRO A 20 -6.88 -22.36 -13.46
CA PRO A 20 -8.04 -23.01 -14.07
C PRO A 20 -9.10 -23.36 -13.00
N LEU A 21 -9.41 -22.43 -12.11
CA LEU A 21 -10.29 -22.60 -10.95
C LEU A 21 -11.23 -21.38 -10.85
N SER A 22 -12.43 -21.59 -10.31
CA SER A 22 -13.29 -20.47 -9.93
C SER A 22 -12.69 -19.67 -8.77
N ARG A 23 -13.26 -18.49 -8.52
CA ARG A 23 -12.93 -17.68 -7.33
C ARG A 23 -13.16 -18.47 -6.05
N GLU A 24 -14.32 -19.12 -5.91
CA GLU A 24 -14.69 -19.91 -4.74
C GLU A 24 -13.74 -21.09 -4.52
N GLU A 25 -13.41 -21.82 -5.59
CA GLU A 25 -12.46 -22.94 -5.53
C GLU A 25 -11.07 -22.48 -5.11
N THR A 26 -10.61 -21.35 -5.67
CA THR A 26 -9.32 -20.75 -5.31
C THR A 26 -9.28 -20.35 -3.83
N LEU A 27 -10.33 -19.68 -3.34
CA LEU A 27 -10.43 -19.29 -1.93
C LEU A 27 -10.49 -20.50 -1.00
N ALA A 28 -11.24 -21.54 -1.35
CA ALA A 28 -11.30 -22.78 -0.58
C ALA A 28 -9.92 -23.45 -0.50
N MET A 29 -9.19 -23.52 -1.61
CA MET A 29 -7.84 -24.10 -1.63
C MET A 29 -6.83 -23.30 -0.80
N LEU A 30 -6.91 -21.97 -0.83
CA LEU A 30 -6.08 -21.11 0.00
C LEU A 30 -6.37 -21.32 1.48
N THR A 31 -7.64 -21.42 1.84
CA THR A 31 -8.08 -21.71 3.21
C THR A 31 -7.58 -23.08 3.68
N ASP A 32 -7.69 -24.12 2.84
CA ASP A 32 -7.15 -25.46 3.12
C ASP A 32 -5.63 -25.45 3.34
N LYS A 33 -4.94 -24.46 2.77
CA LYS A 33 -3.50 -24.23 2.95
C LYS A 33 -3.14 -23.37 4.15
N GLY A 34 -4.13 -22.92 4.92
CA GLY A 34 -3.92 -22.08 6.08
C GLY A 34 -3.70 -20.60 5.75
N PHE A 35 -3.94 -20.17 4.51
CA PHE A 35 -4.03 -18.74 4.21
C PHE A 35 -5.31 -18.19 4.83
N THR A 36 -5.21 -17.01 5.46
CA THR A 36 -6.36 -16.34 6.06
C THR A 36 -6.62 -15.04 5.33
N LEU A 37 -7.85 -14.83 4.85
CA LEU A 37 -8.25 -13.57 4.25
C LEU A 37 -8.36 -12.48 5.33
N VAL A 38 -7.74 -11.33 5.10
CA VAL A 38 -7.73 -10.20 6.05
C VAL A 38 -8.25 -8.95 5.37
N GLU A 39 -9.30 -8.37 5.95
CA GLU A 39 -9.85 -7.10 5.51
C GLU A 39 -9.07 -5.93 6.12
N VAL A 40 -8.61 -5.01 5.26
CA VAL A 40 -7.86 -3.83 5.68
C VAL A 40 -8.36 -2.60 4.93
N ASP A 41 -9.07 -1.75 5.66
CA ASP A 41 -9.39 -0.40 5.24
C ASP A 41 -8.23 0.53 5.58
N ILE A 42 -7.48 0.94 4.55
CA ILE A 42 -6.31 1.79 4.70
C ILE A 42 -6.68 3.17 5.28
N VAL A 43 -7.81 3.75 4.90
CA VAL A 43 -8.20 5.10 5.34
C VAL A 43 -8.65 5.08 6.80
N ALA A 44 -9.46 4.08 7.17
CA ALA A 44 -9.83 3.88 8.58
C ALA A 44 -8.58 3.64 9.44
N LEU A 45 -7.65 2.82 8.97
CA LEU A 45 -6.40 2.55 9.67
C LEU A 45 -5.52 3.80 9.80
N ALA A 46 -5.44 4.64 8.76
CA ALA A 46 -4.74 5.91 8.78
C ALA A 46 -5.34 6.87 9.81
N ARG A 47 -6.67 6.98 9.85
CA ARG A 47 -7.40 7.80 10.83
C ARG A 47 -7.15 7.37 12.27
N GLN A 48 -7.05 6.06 12.54
CA GLN A 48 -6.68 5.57 13.87
C GLN A 48 -5.28 5.99 14.33
N ARG A 49 -4.39 6.37 13.41
CA ARG A 49 -3.04 6.85 13.77
C ARG A 49 -3.04 8.31 14.23
N ILE A 50 -4.09 9.07 13.95
CA ILE A 50 -4.22 10.47 14.40
C ILE A 50 -4.30 10.48 15.93
N GLY A 51 -3.44 11.28 16.57
CA GLY A 51 -3.33 11.35 18.04
C GLY A 51 -2.65 10.15 18.70
N THR A 52 -2.37 9.07 17.96
CA THR A 52 -1.78 7.84 18.48
C THR A 52 -0.31 7.66 18.05
N SER A 53 -0.02 7.98 16.79
CA SER A 53 1.32 7.88 16.21
C SER A 53 2.06 9.22 16.35
N CYS A 54 3.28 9.17 16.88
CA CYS A 54 4.17 10.32 16.97
C CYS A 54 5.06 10.44 15.73
N PHE A 55 5.31 11.67 15.30
CA PHE A 55 6.27 11.92 14.23
C PHE A 55 7.70 11.74 14.75
N ARG A 56 8.56 11.12 13.93
CA ARG A 56 10.02 11.08 14.17
C ARG A 56 10.74 11.08 12.84
N ASP A 57 11.68 12.00 12.66
CA ASP A 57 12.53 12.01 11.48
C ASP A 57 13.29 10.69 11.33
N TYR A 58 13.34 10.18 10.10
CA TYR A 58 13.97 8.90 9.77
C TYR A 58 13.49 7.72 10.63
N ALA A 59 12.20 7.71 11.03
CA ALA A 59 11.60 6.61 11.77
C ALA A 59 11.90 5.25 11.12
N LYS A 60 12.26 4.26 11.95
CA LYS A 60 12.59 2.91 11.49
C LYS A 60 11.30 2.12 11.26
N PRO A 61 11.24 1.24 10.25
CA PRO A 61 10.04 0.44 9.98
C PRO A 61 9.52 -0.35 11.19
N ARG A 62 10.43 -0.83 12.05
CA ARG A 62 10.10 -1.58 13.27
C ARG A 62 9.43 -0.74 14.37
N ASP A 63 9.55 0.59 14.30
CA ASP A 63 8.98 1.50 15.30
C ASP A 63 7.52 1.88 14.93
N ALA A 64 7.09 1.57 13.71
CA ALA A 64 5.72 1.78 13.26
C ALA A 64 4.77 0.73 13.91
N PRO A 65 3.53 1.11 14.29
CA PRO A 65 2.90 2.39 13.98
C PRO A 65 3.21 3.52 14.97
N TRP A 66 3.91 3.29 16.07
CA TRP A 66 4.02 4.28 17.15
C TRP A 66 4.87 5.49 16.77
N PHE A 67 5.96 5.27 16.03
CA PHE A 67 6.79 6.33 15.47
C PHE A 67 6.86 6.20 13.95
N VAL A 68 6.53 7.29 13.26
CA VAL A 68 6.48 7.34 11.80
C VAL A 68 6.98 8.69 11.29
N ASP A 69 7.49 8.72 10.06
CA ASP A 69 7.55 9.94 9.26
C ASP A 69 6.56 9.83 8.09
N CYS A 70 6.55 10.79 7.18
CA CYS A 70 5.55 10.85 6.11
C CYS A 70 5.50 9.59 5.24
N SER A 71 6.64 9.18 4.69
CA SER A 71 6.76 7.99 3.83
C SER A 71 6.72 6.69 4.63
N GLY A 72 7.17 6.70 5.89
CA GLY A 72 7.05 5.58 6.82
C GLY A 72 5.60 5.26 7.18
N LEU A 73 4.75 6.27 7.37
CA LEU A 73 3.31 6.08 7.60
C LEU A 73 2.65 5.40 6.40
N VAL A 74 2.85 5.93 5.19
CA VAL A 74 2.29 5.35 3.95
C VAL A 74 2.78 3.93 3.75
N ARG A 75 4.09 3.69 3.93
CA ARG A 75 4.67 2.35 3.84
C ARG A 75 4.05 1.38 4.83
N TRP A 76 3.85 1.78 6.09
CA TRP A 76 3.26 0.93 7.12
C TRP A 76 1.79 0.59 6.81
N LEU A 77 1.01 1.57 6.33
CA LEU A 77 -0.38 1.39 5.94
C LEU A 77 -0.52 0.34 4.82
N TYR A 78 0.26 0.48 3.74
CA TYR A 78 0.24 -0.46 2.63
C TYR A 78 0.85 -1.82 2.98
N ALA A 79 1.80 -1.87 3.92
CA ALA A 79 2.28 -3.12 4.48
C ALA A 79 1.17 -3.90 5.20
N GLN A 80 0.20 -3.22 5.86
CA GLN A 80 -0.94 -3.92 6.45
C GLN A 80 -1.80 -4.61 5.40
N ARG A 81 -1.84 -4.05 4.19
CA ARG A 81 -2.48 -4.61 3.00
C ARG A 81 -1.64 -5.65 2.26
N GLY A 82 -0.45 -6.01 2.76
CA GLY A 82 0.45 -6.95 2.09
C GLY A 82 1.10 -6.38 0.83
N ILE A 83 1.19 -5.05 0.71
CA ILE A 83 1.79 -4.34 -0.42
C ILE A 83 3.10 -3.71 0.03
N TRP A 84 4.21 -4.17 -0.53
CA TRP A 84 5.52 -3.58 -0.26
C TRP A 84 5.65 -2.20 -0.93
N LEU A 85 6.11 -1.23 -0.15
CA LEU A 85 6.53 0.08 -0.65
C LEU A 85 7.97 0.40 -0.21
N PRO A 86 8.74 1.10 -1.07
CA PRO A 86 10.09 1.55 -0.74
C PRO A 86 10.07 2.61 0.38
N ARG A 87 11.24 2.91 0.94
CA ARG A 87 11.34 3.82 2.10
C ARG A 87 11.15 5.28 1.71
N LEU A 88 11.64 5.70 0.56
CA LEU A 88 11.66 7.11 0.19
C LEU A 88 10.39 7.49 -0.57
N ALA A 89 9.84 8.66 -0.27
CA ALA A 89 8.64 9.17 -0.94
C ALA A 89 8.83 9.27 -2.47
N ILE A 90 10.02 9.68 -2.94
CA ILE A 90 10.31 9.75 -4.38
C ILE A 90 10.26 8.38 -5.05
N GLU A 91 10.71 7.32 -4.37
CA GLU A 91 10.67 5.94 -4.89
C GLU A 91 9.24 5.40 -4.88
N GLN A 92 8.47 5.70 -3.82
CA GLN A 92 7.05 5.36 -3.74
C GLN A 92 6.29 5.99 -4.92
N ARG A 93 6.61 7.24 -5.28
CA ARG A 93 6.02 7.93 -6.43
C ARG A 93 6.29 7.22 -7.77
N ARG A 94 7.27 6.33 -7.89
CA ARG A 94 7.54 5.60 -9.15
C ARG A 94 6.66 4.36 -9.33
N LEU A 95 6.03 3.89 -8.27
CA LEU A 95 5.19 2.71 -8.30
C LEU A 95 3.73 3.08 -8.58
N GLY A 96 2.94 2.09 -9.00
CA GLY A 96 1.49 2.24 -9.19
C GLY A 96 1.09 3.12 -10.37
N GLU A 97 -0.23 3.24 -10.54
CA GLU A 97 -0.86 4.00 -11.62
C GLU A 97 -0.73 5.51 -11.35
N VAL A 98 -0.45 6.29 -12.40
CA VAL A 98 -0.52 7.76 -12.34
C VAL A 98 -1.98 8.17 -12.29
N ILE A 99 -2.35 9.04 -11.35
CA ILE A 99 -3.72 9.53 -11.20
C ILE A 99 -3.76 11.06 -11.39
N ALA A 100 -4.79 11.55 -12.09
CA ALA A 100 -5.08 12.98 -12.16
C ALA A 100 -5.72 13.47 -10.85
N LEU A 101 -5.54 14.74 -10.49
CA LEU A 101 -6.04 15.28 -9.21
C LEU A 101 -7.57 15.18 -9.10
N GLU A 102 -8.27 15.26 -10.23
CA GLU A 102 -9.72 15.21 -10.35
C GLU A 102 -10.27 13.78 -10.18
N GLU A 103 -9.42 12.76 -10.34
CA GLU A 103 -9.76 11.34 -10.25
C GLU A 103 -9.35 10.70 -8.92
N ILE A 104 -8.84 11.53 -8.00
CA ILE A 104 -8.35 11.11 -6.70
C ILE A 104 -9.47 10.48 -5.86
N THR A 105 -9.16 9.40 -5.19
CA THR A 105 -10.07 8.71 -4.27
C THR A 105 -9.35 8.15 -3.05
N ALA A 106 -10.14 7.60 -2.14
CA ALA A 106 -9.67 6.95 -0.93
C ALA A 106 -8.53 5.96 -1.21
N GLY A 107 -7.42 6.09 -0.47
CA GLY A 107 -6.24 5.25 -0.60
C GLY A 107 -5.16 5.78 -1.55
N ASP A 108 -5.49 6.70 -2.47
CA ASP A 108 -4.48 7.27 -3.37
C ASP A 108 -3.41 8.04 -2.59
N VAL A 109 -2.16 7.92 -3.02
CA VAL A 109 -1.02 8.52 -2.35
C VAL A 109 -0.59 9.78 -3.08
N VAL A 110 -0.56 10.90 -2.37
CA VAL A 110 -0.29 12.22 -2.91
C VAL A 110 1.09 12.68 -2.50
N PHE A 111 1.92 13.02 -3.49
CA PHE A 111 3.29 13.48 -3.31
C PHE A 111 3.35 14.98 -3.54
N VAL A 112 4.04 15.70 -2.64
CA VAL A 112 4.21 17.14 -2.72
C VAL A 112 5.63 17.58 -2.40
N THR A 113 5.96 18.81 -2.74
CA THR A 113 7.19 19.47 -2.26
C THR A 113 7.12 19.74 -0.74
N GLY A 114 8.27 19.67 -0.07
CA GLY A 114 8.45 19.88 1.37
C GLY A 114 9.59 20.84 1.68
N CYS A 115 10.03 20.88 2.95
CA CYS A 115 11.16 21.70 3.38
C CYS A 115 12.49 21.23 2.75
N VAL A 116 12.65 19.91 2.62
CA VAL A 116 13.75 19.27 1.91
C VAL A 116 13.13 18.37 0.86
N ASN A 117 13.57 18.53 -0.40
CA ASN A 117 13.12 17.70 -1.51
C ASN A 117 14.24 16.77 -1.94
N LEU A 118 13.92 15.50 -2.11
CA LEU A 118 14.78 14.59 -2.87
C LEU A 118 14.33 14.63 -4.33
N TYR A 119 15.31 14.67 -5.25
CA TYR A 119 15.08 14.72 -6.69
C TYR A 119 16.12 13.83 -7.39
N ASP A 120 15.78 13.41 -8.61
CA ASP A 120 16.69 12.62 -9.45
C ASP A 120 17.57 13.53 -10.29
N THR A 121 16.95 14.27 -11.20
CA THR A 121 17.64 15.13 -12.18
C THR A 121 17.17 16.58 -12.10
N ASP A 122 15.87 16.81 -11.91
CA ASP A 122 15.28 18.15 -11.82
C ASP A 122 14.86 18.48 -10.37
N PRO A 123 15.52 19.45 -9.71
CA PRO A 123 15.12 19.94 -8.39
C PRO A 123 13.66 20.45 -8.33
N ASN A 124 13.10 20.91 -9.45
CA ASN A 124 11.71 21.40 -9.49
C ASN A 124 10.68 20.27 -9.36
N ASP A 125 11.00 19.05 -9.80
CA ASP A 125 10.18 17.84 -9.64
C ASP A 125 10.48 17.07 -8.34
N GLY A 126 11.29 17.64 -7.45
CA GLY A 126 11.66 17.01 -6.19
C GLY A 126 10.46 16.77 -5.26
N VAL A 127 10.44 15.60 -4.60
CA VAL A 127 9.44 15.19 -3.61
C VAL A 127 9.99 15.39 -2.21
N GLY A 128 9.24 16.09 -1.36
CA GLY A 128 9.62 16.35 0.03
C GLY A 128 8.61 15.91 1.06
N HIS A 129 7.37 15.60 0.65
CA HIS A 129 6.34 15.12 1.56
C HIS A 129 5.32 14.21 0.87
N VAL A 130 4.66 13.37 1.64
CA VAL A 130 3.66 12.43 1.14
C VAL A 130 2.54 12.21 2.15
N GLY A 131 1.33 11.94 1.67
CA GLY A 131 0.19 11.55 2.48
C GLY A 131 -0.81 10.70 1.69
N ILE A 132 -1.84 10.22 2.37
CA ILE A 132 -2.87 9.35 1.79
C ILE A 132 -4.23 10.04 1.76
N ALA A 133 -4.83 10.07 0.58
CA ALA A 133 -6.15 10.66 0.38
C ALA A 133 -7.24 9.80 1.04
N THR A 134 -8.21 10.45 1.65
CA THR A 134 -9.33 9.79 2.34
C THR A 134 -10.54 9.56 1.44
N GLY A 135 -10.57 10.24 0.27
CA GLY A 135 -11.76 10.30 -0.60
C GLY A 135 -12.76 11.39 -0.20
N GLU A 136 -12.57 12.06 0.93
CA GLU A 136 -13.46 13.09 1.47
C GLU A 136 -12.88 14.51 1.32
N GLY A 137 -12.03 14.72 0.30
CA GLY A 137 -11.33 15.98 0.10
C GLY A 137 -10.28 16.30 1.18
N THR A 138 -9.85 15.30 1.94
CA THR A 138 -8.83 15.38 2.98
C THR A 138 -7.70 14.37 2.74
N ILE A 139 -6.61 14.55 3.49
CA ILE A 139 -5.41 13.72 3.43
C ILE A 139 -4.86 13.48 4.83
N VAL A 140 -4.57 12.22 5.13
CA VAL A 140 -3.85 11.85 6.36
C VAL A 140 -2.35 11.83 6.06
N ASN A 141 -1.56 12.48 6.91
CA ASN A 141 -0.11 12.53 6.78
C ASN A 141 0.58 12.67 8.14
N ALA A 142 1.82 12.20 8.25
CA ALA A 142 2.68 12.48 9.40
C ALA A 142 3.39 13.82 9.17
N ALA A 143 2.88 14.91 9.74
CA ALA A 143 3.22 16.26 9.32
C ALA A 143 4.59 16.76 9.78
N ASN A 144 4.89 16.65 11.08
CA ASN A 144 6.15 17.02 11.73
C ASN A 144 6.06 16.72 13.24
N GLU A 145 7.16 16.91 13.98
CA GLU A 145 7.26 16.65 15.44
C GLU A 145 6.25 17.41 16.30
N ARG A 146 5.77 18.59 15.87
CA ARG A 146 4.78 19.37 16.63
C ARG A 146 3.34 18.87 16.43
N VAL A 147 3.02 18.43 15.22
CA VAL A 147 1.65 18.10 14.81
C VAL A 147 1.38 16.60 14.81
N ASN A 148 2.43 15.77 14.65
CA ASN A 148 2.34 14.32 14.51
C ASN A 148 1.49 13.90 13.30
N VAL A 149 0.79 12.75 13.37
CA VAL A 149 -0.15 12.31 12.34
C VAL A 149 -1.44 13.11 12.42
N VAL A 150 -1.85 13.69 11.30
CA VAL A 150 -2.99 14.60 11.21
C VAL A 150 -3.74 14.42 9.88
N GLU A 151 -5.03 14.73 9.89
CA GLU A 151 -5.86 14.87 8.70
C GLU A 151 -5.99 16.35 8.32
N THR A 152 -5.67 16.70 7.08
CA THR A 152 -5.75 18.08 6.59
C THR A 152 -6.56 18.17 5.29
N PRO A 153 -7.12 19.34 4.94
CA PRO A 153 -7.78 19.53 3.65
C PRO A 153 -6.81 19.29 2.49
N LEU A 154 -7.22 18.49 1.51
CA LEU A 154 -6.40 18.13 0.35
C LEU A 154 -5.90 19.37 -0.40
N ARG A 155 -6.79 20.34 -0.62
CA ARG A 155 -6.43 21.64 -1.26
C ARG A 155 -5.27 22.36 -0.56
N LYS A 156 -5.18 22.27 0.77
CA LYS A 156 -4.11 22.90 1.54
C LYS A 156 -2.80 22.12 1.40
N PHE A 157 -2.90 20.80 1.27
CA PHE A 157 -1.77 19.91 1.10
C PHE A 157 -1.11 20.06 -0.28
N VAL A 158 -1.91 20.06 -1.35
CA VAL A 158 -1.42 20.16 -2.73
C VAL A 158 -1.10 21.60 -3.16
N GLY A 159 -1.57 22.61 -2.40
CA GLY A 159 -1.42 24.02 -2.77
C GLY A 159 -2.48 24.49 -3.78
N GLY A 160 -2.52 25.80 -4.03
CA GLY A 160 -3.42 26.41 -5.02
C GLY A 160 -2.82 26.40 -6.44
N ALA A 161 -3.63 26.75 -7.43
CA ALA A 161 -3.24 26.77 -8.85
C ALA A 161 -1.98 27.61 -9.13
N GLU A 162 -1.85 28.77 -8.48
CA GLU A 162 -0.70 29.68 -8.67
C GLU A 162 0.57 29.21 -7.95
N LYS A 163 0.45 28.32 -6.97
CA LYS A 163 1.58 27.83 -6.16
C LYS A 163 1.40 26.35 -5.83
N SER A 164 1.33 25.55 -6.89
CA SER A 164 1.15 24.11 -6.75
C SER A 164 2.37 23.48 -6.08
N ARG A 165 2.08 22.67 -5.07
CA ARG A 165 3.05 21.81 -4.38
C ARG A 165 3.03 20.39 -4.94
N LEU A 166 2.07 20.06 -5.79
CA LEU A 166 1.85 18.71 -6.29
C LEU A 166 3.09 18.21 -7.07
N ARG A 167 3.47 16.97 -6.80
CA ARG A 167 4.55 16.25 -7.51
C ARG A 167 4.08 14.92 -8.10
N GLY A 168 2.82 14.55 -7.89
CA GLY A 168 2.17 13.39 -8.48
C GLY A 168 1.21 12.72 -7.51
N ILE A 169 0.36 11.86 -8.06
CA ILE A 169 -0.59 11.04 -7.30
C ILE A 169 -0.45 9.62 -7.83
N ARG A 170 -0.38 8.64 -6.91
CA ARG A 170 -0.27 7.22 -7.25
C ARG A 170 -1.36 6.37 -6.63
N ARG A 171 -1.87 5.43 -7.41
CA ARG A 171 -2.77 4.37 -6.96
C ARG A 171 -2.06 3.03 -6.99
N TYR A 172 -1.94 2.38 -5.83
CA TYR A 172 -1.31 1.07 -5.71
C TYR A 172 -2.30 -0.09 -5.76
N ILE A 173 -3.59 0.16 -5.57
CA ILE A 173 -4.67 -0.81 -5.71
C ILE A 173 -5.58 -0.33 -6.84
N PRO A 174 -5.46 -0.87 -8.06
CA PRO A 174 -6.29 -0.49 -9.20
C PRO A 174 -7.78 -0.71 -8.90
N LYS A 175 -8.64 0.19 -9.37
CA LYS A 175 -10.10 0.07 -9.17
C LYS A 175 -10.77 -0.97 -10.06
N SER A 176 -10.13 -1.30 -11.18
CA SER A 176 -10.61 -2.26 -12.15
C SER A 176 -10.39 -3.71 -11.74
N VAL A 177 -9.70 -3.95 -10.61
CA VAL A 177 -9.26 -5.28 -10.20
C VAL A 177 -9.54 -5.50 -8.71
N GLU A 178 -10.15 -6.63 -8.36
CA GLU A 178 -10.25 -7.06 -6.96
C GLU A 178 -8.85 -7.45 -6.46
N VAL A 179 -8.40 -6.79 -5.39
CA VAL A 179 -7.13 -7.09 -4.72
C VAL A 179 -7.42 -7.46 -3.28
N LEU A 180 -7.24 -8.74 -2.99
CA LEU A 180 -7.39 -9.35 -1.67
C LEU A 180 -6.07 -9.28 -0.91
N THR A 181 -6.15 -9.36 0.42
CA THR A 181 -4.96 -9.44 1.29
C THR A 181 -5.05 -10.73 2.09
N PHE A 182 -4.04 -11.58 1.97
CA PHE A 182 -3.93 -12.80 2.75
C PHE A 182 -2.82 -12.72 3.78
N GLU A 183 -3.08 -13.22 4.98
CA GLU A 183 -2.05 -13.69 5.88
C GLU A 183 -1.58 -15.09 5.45
N THR A 184 -0.27 -15.24 5.33
CA THR A 184 0.39 -16.47 4.92
C THR A 184 0.58 -17.38 6.12
N PRO A 185 0.37 -18.70 5.98
CA PRO A 185 0.58 -19.65 7.07
C PRO A 185 2.05 -19.68 7.52
N HIS A 186 2.28 -20.04 8.78
CA HIS A 186 3.64 -20.18 9.31
C HIS A 186 4.42 -21.25 8.55
N GLY A 187 5.60 -20.89 8.04
CA GLY A 187 6.52 -21.80 7.35
C GLY A 187 6.40 -21.84 5.82
N GLU A 188 5.39 -21.18 5.22
CA GLU A 188 5.37 -20.92 3.78
C GLU A 188 6.12 -19.62 3.47
N GLU A 189 7.12 -19.70 2.59
CA GLU A 189 7.83 -18.52 2.09
C GLU A 189 7.10 -17.99 0.85
N VAL A 190 6.36 -16.91 1.04
CA VAL A 190 5.71 -16.16 -0.05
C VAL A 190 6.45 -14.84 -0.20
N GLU A 191 7.22 -14.69 -1.27
CA GLU A 191 7.94 -13.45 -1.57
C GLU A 191 7.10 -12.53 -2.46
N ILE A 192 6.41 -13.13 -3.43
CA ILE A 192 5.56 -12.45 -4.40
C ILE A 192 4.22 -13.16 -4.56
N SER A 193 3.21 -12.44 -5.03
CA SER A 193 1.87 -12.98 -5.24
C SER A 193 1.83 -14.16 -6.21
N ALA A 194 2.83 -14.29 -7.10
CA ALA A 194 2.95 -15.43 -8.00
C ALA A 194 3.29 -16.75 -7.27
N ASP A 195 3.92 -16.71 -6.10
CA ASP A 195 4.24 -17.92 -5.33
C ASP A 195 2.96 -18.63 -4.86
N ILE A 196 1.90 -17.85 -4.59
CA ILE A 196 0.57 -18.35 -4.23
C ILE A 196 0.01 -19.25 -5.35
N ARG A 197 0.22 -18.86 -6.61
CA ARG A 197 -0.16 -19.68 -7.77
C ARG A 197 0.53 -21.05 -7.71
N TRP A 198 1.82 -21.08 -7.43
CA TRP A 198 2.61 -22.30 -7.37
C TRP A 198 2.12 -23.24 -6.26
N ILE A 199 1.84 -22.70 -5.07
CA ILE A 199 1.30 -23.44 -3.93
C ILE A 199 -0.05 -24.13 -4.29
N ILE A 200 -0.91 -23.43 -5.01
CA ILE A 200 -2.20 -23.98 -5.47
C ILE A 200 -1.98 -25.09 -6.49
N LEU A 201 -1.15 -24.86 -7.52
CA LEU A 201 -0.89 -25.85 -8.58
C LEU A 201 -0.29 -27.16 -8.07
N GLN A 202 0.62 -27.09 -7.08
CA GLN A 202 1.16 -28.27 -6.42
C GLN A 202 0.07 -29.12 -5.74
N SER A 203 -1.02 -28.48 -5.33
CA SER A 203 -2.12 -29.14 -4.61
C SER A 203 -3.10 -29.81 -5.57
N LEU A 204 -3.33 -29.19 -6.73
CA LEU A 204 -4.10 -29.80 -7.82
C LEU A 204 -3.45 -31.08 -8.34
N SER A 205 -2.14 -31.05 -8.60
CA SER A 205 -1.41 -32.23 -9.10
C SER A 205 -1.42 -33.39 -8.10
N LYS A 206 -1.34 -33.10 -6.79
CA LYS A 206 -1.46 -34.13 -5.73
C LYS A 206 -2.85 -34.73 -5.66
N LYS A 207 -3.92 -33.95 -5.83
CA LYS A 207 -5.30 -34.47 -5.88
C LYS A 207 -5.51 -35.38 -7.10
N GLN A 208 -5.03 -34.98 -8.28
CA GLN A 208 -5.15 -35.80 -9.50
C GLN A 208 -4.43 -37.16 -9.38
N ARG A 209 -3.25 -37.21 -8.74
CA ARG A 209 -2.51 -38.46 -8.50
C ARG A 209 -3.13 -39.39 -7.46
N LYS A 210 -4.02 -38.91 -6.58
CA LYS A 210 -4.72 -39.74 -5.59
C LYS A 210 -5.98 -40.41 -6.15
N HIS A 211 -6.46 -39.96 -7.31
CA HIS A 211 -7.66 -40.46 -7.98
C HIS A 211 -7.38 -41.22 -9.29
N ALA A 212 -6.10 -41.46 -9.61
CA ALA A 212 -5.63 -42.31 -10.70
C ALA A 212 -5.00 -43.58 -10.13
#